data_AF-A0A1M6BU78-F1
#
_entry.id   AF-A0A1M6BU78-F1
#
_cell.length_a   1.000
_cell.length_b   1.000
_cell.length_c   1.000
_cell.angle_alpha   90.00
_cell.angle_beta   90.00
_cell.angle_gamma   90.00
#
_symmetry.space_group_name_H-M   'P 1'
#
loop_
_entity.id
_entity.type
_entity.pdbx_description
1 polymer ?
#
loop_
_entity_poly.entity_id
_entity_poly.type
_entity_poly.pdbx_seq_one_letter_code
_entity_poly.pdbx_strand_id
1 'polypeptide(L)' 'MLQKFLLSIKDFMDAPVFVLIVLISIFELFVDRPALKSEGLMRDAKITSFVSIIWIILAVAMAIINNTARW' A
#
# COMPACT_ATOMS: atom_id res chain seq x y z
N MET A 1 -12.11 -27.53 -7.85
CA MET A 1 -11.12 -27.54 -6.75
C MET A 1 -10.12 -26.40 -6.87
N LEU A 2 -9.47 -26.23 -8.02
CA LEU A 2 -8.50 -25.15 -8.25
C LEU A 2 -9.05 -23.74 -7.95
N GLN A 3 -10.26 -23.41 -8.42
CA GLN A 3 -10.86 -22.09 -8.19
C GLN A 3 -11.11 -21.77 -6.70
N LYS A 4 -11.58 -22.75 -5.91
CA LYS A 4 -11.78 -22.60 -4.46
C LYS A 4 -10.45 -22.42 -3.73
N PHE A 5 -9.41 -23.14 -4.16
CA PHE A 5 -8.06 -23.00 -3.62
C PHE A 5 -7.47 -21.61 -3.90
N LEU A 6 -7.62 -21.09 -5.12
CA LEU A 6 -7.16 -19.75 -5.49
C LEU A 6 -7.89 -18.65 -4.70
N LEU A 7 -9.19 -18.81 -4.45
CA LEU A 7 -9.96 -17.88 -3.61
C LEU A 7 -9.47 -17.89 -2.15
N SER A 8 -9.17 -19.07 -1.58
CA SER A 8 -8.58 -19.14 -0.23
C SER A 8 -7.21 -18.45 -0.14
N ILE A 9 -6.36 -18.59 -1.16
CA ILE A 9 -5.07 -17.88 -1.18
C ILE A 9 -5.29 -16.37 -1.27
N LYS A 10 -6.18 -15.93 -2.17
CA LYS A 10 -6.54 -14.51 -2.31
C LYS A 10 -7.01 -13.94 -0.97
N ASP A 11 -7.97 -14.60 -0.32
CA ASP A 11 -8.55 -14.11 0.93
C ASP A 11 -7.54 -14.08 2.08
N PHE A 12 -6.60 -15.04 2.11
CA PHE A 12 -5.49 -15.03 3.07
C PHE A 12 -4.50 -13.88 2.82
N MET A 13 -4.25 -13.53 1.56
CA MET A 13 -3.29 -12.50 1.19
C MET A 13 -3.86 -11.07 1.24
N ASP A 14 -5.15 -10.88 0.96
CA ASP A 14 -5.76 -9.55 0.78
C ASP A 14 -5.58 -8.64 2.01
N ALA A 15 -5.92 -9.11 3.21
CA ALA A 15 -5.83 -8.30 4.42
C ALA A 15 -4.38 -8.02 4.88
N PRO A 16 -3.48 -9.02 4.94
CA PRO A 16 -2.07 -8.78 5.25
C PRO A 16 -1.37 -7.87 4.23
N VAL A 17 -1.65 -8.02 2.93
CA VAL A 17 -1.06 -7.16 1.88
C VAL A 17 -1.54 -5.72 2.03
N PHE A 18 -2.84 -5.50 2.32
CA PHE A 18 -3.35 -4.16 2.61
C PHE A 18 -2.63 -3.53 3.80
N VAL A 19 -2.51 -4.27 4.92
CA VAL A 19 -1.81 -3.79 6.12
C VAL A 19 -0.35 -3.49 5.83
N LEU A 20 0.33 -4.35 5.06
CA LEU A 20 1.72 -4.15 4.65
C LEU A 20 1.90 -2.86 3.85
N ILE A 21 1.04 -2.61 2.85
CA ILE A 21 1.10 -1.40 2.03
C ILE A 21 0.92 -0.16 2.91
N VAL A 22 -0.06 -0.16 3.82
CA VAL A 22 -0.27 0.95 4.76
C VAL A 22 0.96 1.20 5.63
N LEU A 23 1.57 0.14 6.17
CA LEU A 23 2.78 0.26 7.00
C LEU A 23 3.97 0.82 6.20
N ILE A 24 4.18 0.34 4.97
CA ILE A 24 5.24 0.85 4.09
C ILE A 24 5.00 2.32 3.77
N SER A 25 3.78 2.71 3.41
CA SER A 25 3.46 4.11 3.11
C SER A 25 3.63 5.03 4.33
N ILE A 26 3.32 4.56 5.54
CA ILE A 26 3.61 5.29 6.78
C ILE A 26 5.13 5.43 6.95
N PHE A 27 5.88 4.34 6.80
CA PHE A 27 7.33 4.35 6.93
C PHE A 27 7.99 5.33 5.94
N GLU A 28 7.58 5.31 4.68
CA GLU A 28 8.09 6.24 3.66
C GLU A 28 7.85 7.72 4.03
N LEU A 29 6.70 8.05 4.63
CA LEU A 29 6.35 9.42 4.99
C LEU A 29 7.06 9.92 6.25
N PHE A 30 7.31 9.04 7.22
CA PHE A 30 7.84 9.40 8.54
C PHE A 30 9.33 9.07 8.72
N VAL A 31 9.90 8.17 7.91
CA VAL A 31 11.30 7.76 8.00
C VAL A 31 12.06 8.18 6.75
N ASP A 32 11.66 7.69 5.57
CA ASP A 32 12.41 7.98 4.33
C ASP A 32 12.34 9.45 3.95
N ARG A 33 11.16 10.07 4.00
CA ARG A 33 11.01 11.48 3.62
C ARG A 33 11.87 12.41 4.50
N PRO A 34 11.90 12.29 5.84
CA PRO A 34 12.85 13.06 6.66
C PRO A 34 14.32 12.75 6.36
N ALA A 35 14.67 11.48 6.16
CA ALA A 35 16.04 11.09 5.80
C ALA A 35 16.48 11.75 4.49
N LEU A 36 15.68 11.65 3.43
CA LEU A 36 15.92 12.28 2.13
C LEU A 36 16.03 13.81 2.24
N LYS A 37 15.21 14.44 3.09
CA LYS A 37 15.33 15.89 3.35
C LYS A 37 16.64 16.24 4.05
N SER A 38 17.09 15.42 4.99
CA SER A 38 18.35 15.65 5.73
C SER A 38 19.58 15.55 4.82
N GLU A 39 19.51 14.73 3.76
CA GLU A 39 20.54 14.60 2.74
C GLU A 39 20.47 15.68 1.64
N GLY A 40 19.52 16.61 1.72
CA GLY A 40 19.32 17.66 0.72
C GLY A 40 18.58 17.19 -0.55
N LEU A 41 18.10 15.94 -0.60
CA LEU A 41 17.36 15.34 -1.72
C LEU A 41 15.89 15.77 -1.69
N MET A 42 15.63 17.08 -1.79
CA MET A 42 14.28 17.64 -1.70
C MET A 42 13.34 17.18 -2.82
N ARG A 43 13.86 16.89 -4.02
CA ARG A 43 13.08 16.37 -5.14
C ARG A 43 12.61 14.95 -4.84
N ASP A 44 13.51 14.10 -4.37
CA ASP A 44 13.21 12.70 -4.10
C ASP A 44 12.27 12.57 -2.90
N ALA A 45 12.47 13.37 -1.85
CA ALA A 45 11.53 13.44 -0.73
C ALA A 45 10.09 13.81 -1.16
N LYS A 46 9.93 14.66 -2.19
CA LYS A 46 8.60 14.97 -2.76
C LYS A 46 8.03 13.79 -3.55
N ILE A 47 8.86 13.11 -4.35
CA ILE A 47 8.47 11.94 -5.11
C ILE A 47 8.04 10.81 -4.17
N THR A 48 8.84 10.50 -3.14
CA THR A 48 8.50 9.50 -2.12
C THR A 48 7.16 9.82 -1.48
N SER A 49 6.93 11.07 -1.06
CA SER A 49 5.64 11.47 -0.48
C SER A 49 4.46 11.23 -1.43
N PHE A 50 4.64 11.54 -2.72
CA PHE A 50 3.61 11.35 -3.74
C PHE A 50 3.33 9.86 -3.99
N VAL A 51 4.38 9.04 -4.06
CA VAL A 51 4.30 7.59 -4.21
C VAL A 51 3.54 6.98 -3.02
N SER A 52 3.90 7.34 -1.78
CA SER A 52 3.21 6.83 -0.58
C SER A 52 1.71 7.15 -0.58
N ILE A 53 1.33 8.37 -0.99
CA ILE A 53 -0.08 8.77 -1.06
C ILE A 53 -0.82 7.96 -2.12
N ILE A 54 -0.23 7.77 -3.30
CA ILE A 54 -0.82 6.94 -4.36
C ILE A 54 -1.03 5.50 -3.89
N TRP A 55 -0.04 4.91 -3.22
CA TRP A 55 -0.14 3.55 -2.69
C TRP A 55 -1.31 3.39 -1.72
N ILE A 56 -1.51 4.34 -0.81
CA ILE A 56 -2.65 4.32 0.11
C ILE A 56 -3.97 4.40 -0.66
N ILE A 57 -4.08 5.32 -1.63
CA ILE A 57 -5.30 5.47 -2.44
C ILE A 57 -5.62 4.16 -3.19
N LEU A 58 -4.62 3.55 -3.83
CA LEU A 58 -4.78 2.31 -4.57
C LEU A 58 -5.15 1.13 -3.66
N ALA A 59 -4.50 1.02 -2.49
CA ALA A 59 -4.82 0.00 -1.51
C ALA A 59 -6.27 0.12 -1.01
N VAL A 60 -6.73 1.35 -0.72
CA VAL A 60 -8.12 1.62 -0.31
C VAL A 60 -9.10 1.31 -1.44
N ALA A 61 -8.79 1.70 -2.68
CA ALA A 61 -9.62 1.38 -3.83
C ALA A 61 -9.77 -0.13 -4.02
N MET A 62 -8.67 -0.90 -3.91
CA MET A 62 -8.72 -2.36 -3.97
C MET A 62 -9.54 -2.97 -2.84
N ALA A 63 -9.41 -2.46 -1.60
CA ALA A 63 -10.20 -2.95 -0.48
C ALA A 63 -11.71 -2.71 -0.69
N ILE A 64 -12.10 -1.55 -1.22
CA ILE A 64 -13.48 -1.22 -1.56
C ILE A 64 -13.99 -2.14 -2.68
N ILE A 65 -13.24 -2.31 -3.76
CA ILE A 65 -13.61 -3.21 -4.87
C ILE A 65 -13.80 -4.64 -4.36
N ASN A 66 -12.90 -5.14 -3.52
CA ASN A 66 -13.00 -6.48 -2.96
C ASN A 66 -14.27 -6.65 -2.11
N ASN A 67 -14.65 -5.62 -1.34
CA ASN A 67 -15.86 -5.64 -0.53
C ASN A 67 -17.13 -5.57 -1.40
N THR A 68 -17.14 -4.76 -2.46
CA THR A 68 -18.28 -4.64 -3.37
C THR A 68 -18.44 -5.88 -4.26
N ALA A 69 -17.35 -6.53 -4.67
CA ALA A 69 -17.37 -7.74 -5.50
C ALA A 69 -17.75 -9.03 -4.73
N ARG A 70 -17.88 -8.95 -3.40
CA ARG A 70 -18.33 -10.04 -2.52
C ARG A 70 -19.85 -10.07 -2.31
N TRP A 71 -20.58 -9.07 -2.81
CA TRP A 71 -22.06 -9.06 -2.94
C TRP A 71 -22.49 -9.63 -4.29
#